data_AF-A0A957SL57-F1
#
_entry.id   AF-A0A957SL57-F1
#
_cell.length_a   1.000
_cell.length_b   1.000
_cell.length_c   1.000
_cell.angle_alpha   90.00
_cell.angle_beta   90.00
_cell.angle_gamma   90.00
#
_symmetry.space_group_name_H-M   'P 1'
#
loop_
_entity.id
_entity.type
_entity.pdbx_description
1 polymer ?
#
loop_
_entity_poly.entity_id
_entity_poly.type
_entity_poly.pdbx_seq_one_letter_code
_entity_poly.pdbx_strand_id
1 'polypeptide(L)' 'DDIELAFTLGANRVVLGSAAVENPELVRNALLRWGSKKLVVGLDARNGQIITDSWQKNHAISAIEFGHHMRCLGVERVIY' A
#
# COMPACT_ATOMS: atom_id res chain seq x y z
N ASP A 1 4.37 -0.03 16.55
CA ASP A 1 4.06 -0.20 15.12
C ASP A 1 3.70 1.17 14.57
N ASP A 2 4.32 1.60 13.47
CA ASP A 2 4.28 3.01 13.01
C ASP A 2 2.85 3.45 12.62
N ILE A 3 2.04 2.51 12.14
CA ILE A 3 0.63 2.74 11.81
C ILE A 3 -0.17 3.15 13.06
N GLU A 4 0.04 2.44 14.18
CA GLU A 4 -0.65 2.73 15.44
C GLU A 4 -0.20 4.06 16.04
N LEU A 5 1.10 4.36 15.95
CA LEU A 5 1.63 5.65 16.37
C LEU A 5 1.01 6.79 15.56
N ALA A 6 0.93 6.66 14.23
CA ALA A 6 0.33 7.68 13.37
C ALA A 6 -1.14 7.97 13.75
N PHE A 7 -1.94 6.93 14.01
CA PHE A 7 -3.32 7.11 14.48
C PHE A 7 -3.40 7.72 15.88
N THR A 8 -2.48 7.36 16.77
CA THR A 8 -2.38 7.94 18.13
C THR A 8 -2.05 9.43 18.08
N LEU A 9 -1.22 9.84 17.11
CA LEU A 9 -0.87 11.25 16.86
C LEU A 9 -1.97 12.01 16.10
N GLY A 10 -3.11 11.39 15.82
CA GLY A 10 -4.29 12.05 15.25
C GLY A 10 -4.42 11.94 13.72
N ALA A 11 -3.60 11.14 13.04
CA ALA A 11 -3.76 10.92 11.62
C ALA A 11 -5.15 10.31 11.31
N ASN A 12 -5.86 10.83 10.30
CA ASN A 12 -7.13 10.24 9.88
C ASN A 12 -6.94 8.97 9.04
N ARG A 13 -5.81 8.86 8.33
CA ARG A 13 -5.46 7.75 7.44
C ARG A 13 -3.95 7.56 7.42
N VAL A 14 -3.53 6.36 7.08
CA VAL A 14 -2.13 6.05 6.77
C VAL A 14 -1.99 5.68 5.30
N VAL A 15 -0.85 6.05 4.71
CA VAL A 15 -0.48 5.67 3.35
C VAL A 15 0.66 4.66 3.43
N LEU A 16 0.46 3.49 2.81
CA LEU A 16 1.52 2.49 2.65
C LEU A 16 2.05 2.56 1.21
N GLY A 17 3.30 3.00 1.05
CA GLY A 17 3.99 3.04 -0.25
C GLY A 17 4.67 1.70 -0.56
N SER A 18 6.00 1.73 -0.75
CA SER A 18 6.84 0.54 -0.99
C SER A 18 6.56 -0.64 -0.04
N ALA A 19 6.26 -0.36 1.23
CA ALA A 19 5.87 -1.39 2.20
C ALA A 19 4.66 -2.24 1.79
N ALA A 20 3.71 -1.69 1.03
CA ALA A 20 2.56 -2.45 0.50
C ALA A 20 2.97 -3.42 -0.62
N VAL A 21 4.02 -3.09 -1.36
CA VAL A 21 4.58 -3.92 -2.43
C VAL A 21 5.46 -5.02 -1.84
N GLU A 22 6.33 -4.67 -0.90
CA GLU A 22 7.30 -5.58 -0.29
C GLU A 22 6.65 -6.53 0.73
N ASN A 23 5.55 -6.11 1.37
CA ASN A 23 4.85 -6.90 2.36
C ASN A 23 3.31 -6.76 2.24
N PRO A 24 2.66 -7.48 1.30
CA PRO A 24 1.20 -7.46 1.16
C PRO A 24 0.44 -7.92 2.41
N GLU A 25 1.06 -8.74 3.27
CA GLU A 25 0.47 -9.14 4.56
C GLU A 25 0.33 -7.97 5.53
N LEU A 26 1.21 -6.96 5.45
CA LEU A 26 1.04 -5.71 6.19
C LEU A 26 -0.27 -5.01 5.82
N VAL A 27 -0.59 -4.96 4.53
CA VAL A 27 -1.84 -4.37 4.02
C VAL A 27 -3.03 -5.15 4.57
N ARG A 28 -3.01 -6.48 4.50
CA ARG A 28 -4.09 -7.33 5.00
C ARG A 28 -4.30 -7.14 6.50
N ASN A 29 -3.23 -7.16 7.29
CA ASN A 29 -3.30 -6.94 8.74
C ASN A 29 -3.82 -5.53 9.07
N ALA A 30 -3.40 -4.52 8.31
CA ALA A 30 -3.86 -3.16 8.49
C ALA A 30 -5.36 -3.01 8.17
N LEU A 31 -5.83 -3.64 7.10
CA LEU A 31 -7.25 -3.68 6.76
C LEU A 31 -8.08 -4.36 7.86
N LEU A 32 -7.61 -5.49 8.38
CA LEU A 32 -8.29 -6.21 9.46
C LEU A 32 -8.37 -5.38 10.74
N ARG A 33 -7.30 -4.64 11.07
CA ARG A 33 -7.21 -3.90 12.34
C ARG A 33 -7.88 -2.54 12.32
N TRP A 34 -7.74 -1.78 11.24
CA TRP A 34 -8.20 -0.37 11.18
C TRP A 34 -9.28 -0.10 10.13
N GLY A 35 -9.55 -1.05 9.24
CA GLY A 35 -10.56 -0.94 8.18
C GLY A 35 -10.07 -0.18 6.94
N SER A 36 -10.71 -0.47 5.81
CA SER A 36 -10.40 0.10 4.48
C SER A 36 -10.45 1.63 4.43
N LYS A 37 -11.34 2.27 5.21
CA LYS A 37 -11.47 3.73 5.23
C LYS A 37 -10.23 4.45 5.77
N LYS A 38 -9.45 3.80 6.64
CA LYS A 38 -8.26 4.38 7.27
C LYS A 38 -6.96 4.05 6.53
N LEU A 39 -7.02 3.23 5.49
CA LEU A 39 -5.85 2.77 4.73
C LEU A 39 -5.87 3.31 3.30
N VAL A 40 -4.70 3.71 2.81
CA VAL A 40 -4.45 4.09 1.42
C VAL A 40 -3.16 3.42 0.97
N VAL A 41 -3.11 2.95 -0.27
CA VAL A 41 -1.88 2.39 -0.85
C VAL A 41 -1.31 3.34 -1.90
N GLY A 42 -0.03 3.69 -1.77
CA GLY A 42 0.72 4.46 -2.76
C GLY A 42 1.23 3.54 -3.87
N LEU A 43 1.03 3.95 -5.12
CA LEU A 43 1.40 3.24 -6.33
C LEU A 43 2.48 4.01 -7.08
N ASP A 44 3.68 4.05 -6.52
CA ASP A 44 4.80 4.72 -7.17
C ASP A 44 5.19 3.96 -8.43
N ALA A 45 4.99 4.59 -9.60
CA ALA A 45 5.17 3.93 -10.89
C ALA A 45 6.00 4.76 -11.87
N ARG A 46 6.81 4.07 -12.67
CA ARG A 46 7.57 4.63 -13.79
C ARG A 46 7.34 3.78 -15.03
N ASN A 47 6.96 4.41 -16.14
CA ASN A 47 6.61 3.72 -17.38
C ASN A 47 5.53 2.63 -17.19
N GLY A 48 4.56 2.88 -16.29
CA GLY A 48 3.47 1.95 -15.99
C GLY A 48 3.83 0.77 -15.08
N GLN A 49 5.06 0.69 -14.58
CA GLN A 49 5.53 -0.36 -13.67
C GLN A 49 5.78 0.18 -12.27
N ILE A 50 5.46 -0.60 -11.24
CA ILE A 50 5.71 -0.24 -9.85
C ILE A 50 7.22 -0.15 -9.58
N ILE A 51 7.63 0.90 -8.90
CA ILE A 51 9.01 1.13 -8.45
C ILE A 51 9.03 1.09 -6.93
N THR A 52 10.01 0.41 -6.35
CA THR A 52 10.27 0.42 -4.91
C THR A 52 11.71 0.88 -4.66
N ASP A 53 11.98 1.44 -3.48
CA ASP A 53 13.31 1.95 -3.10
C ASP A 53 14.39 0.87 -3.16
N SER A 54 13.99 -0.39 -3.03
CA SER A 54 14.82 -1.54 -3.34
C SER A 54 14.93 -1.73 -4.87
N TRP A 55 15.75 -0.87 -5.49
CA TRP A 55 16.18 -0.83 -6.91
C TRP A 55 16.55 -2.20 -7.57
N GLN A 56 16.55 -3.30 -6.81
CA GLN A 56 17.05 -4.62 -7.19
C GLN A 56 16.00 -5.72 -7.37
N LYS A 57 14.74 -5.56 -6.94
CA LYS A 57 13.72 -6.61 -7.09
C LYS A 57 12.61 -6.19 -8.04
N ASN A 58 13.02 -5.99 -9.30
CA ASN A 58 12.11 -5.83 -10.43
C ASN A 58 11.32 -7.13 -10.68
N HIS A 59 10.25 -7.35 -9.92
CA HIS A 59 9.07 -7.94 -10.54
C HIS A 59 8.42 -6.79 -11.30
N ALA A 60 8.43 -6.86 -12.64
CA ALA A 60 7.81 -5.89 -13.52
C ALA A 60 6.27 -5.99 -13.42
N ILE A 61 5.72 -5.72 -12.24
CA ILE A 61 4.30 -5.70 -11.99
C ILE A 61 3.79 -4.36 -12.50
N SER A 62 2.80 -4.41 -13.38
CA SER A 62 2.15 -3.19 -13.84
C SER A 62 1.43 -2.51 -12.68
N ALA A 63 1.40 -1.18 -12.66
CA ALA A 63 0.69 -0.45 -11.62
C ALA A 63 -0.82 -0.78 -11.59
N ILE A 64 -1.38 -1.09 -12.76
CA ILE A 64 -2.78 -1.51 -12.90
C ILE A 64 -3.00 -2.87 -12.25
N GLU A 65 -2.17 -3.87 -12.56
CA GLU A 65 -2.24 -5.21 -11.96
C GLU A 65 -2.08 -5.15 -10.44
N PHE A 66 -1.10 -4.37 -9.97
CA PHE A 66 -0.91 -4.18 -8.54
C PHE A 66 -2.11 -3.49 -7.88
N GLY A 67 -2.70 -2.47 -8.52
CA GLY A 67 -3.93 -1.84 -8.06
C GLY A 67 -5.11 -2.83 -7.96
N HIS A 68 -5.25 -3.73 -8.94
CA HIS A 68 -6.25 -4.80 -8.88
C HIS A 68 -5.97 -5.77 -7.72
N HIS A 69 -4.72 -6.14 -7.49
CA HIS A 69 -4.35 -6.98 -6.35
C HIS A 69 -4.72 -6.31 -5.02
N MET A 70 -4.37 -5.03 -4.83
CA MET A 70 -4.75 -4.28 -3.64
C MET A 70 -6.26 -4.21 -3.45
N ARG A 71 -7.01 -4.02 -4.54
CA ARG A 71 -8.49 -4.06 -4.50
C ARG A 71 -9.00 -5.43 -4.03
N CYS A 72 -8.43 -6.53 -4.51
CA CYS A 72 -8.80 -7.87 -4.07
C CYS A 72 -8.53 -8.11 -2.57
N LEU A 73 -7.50 -7.47 -2.00
CA LEU A 73 -7.24 -7.50 -0.56
C LEU A 73 -8.24 -6.70 0.27
N GLY A 74 -9.00 -5.79 -0.36
CA GLY A 74 -9.98 -4.92 0.30
C GLY A 74 -9.55 -3.46 0.43
N VAL A 75 -8.48 -3.05 -0.26
CA VAL A 75 -8.09 -1.63 -0.35
C VAL A 75 -9.11 -0.89 -1.23
N GLU A 76 -9.68 0.19 -0.69
CA GLU A 76 -10.66 1.01 -1.40
C GLU A 76 -10.05 2.25 -2.07
N ARG A 77 -8.81 2.62 -1.71
CA ARG A 77 -8.19 3.87 -2.17
C ARG A 77 -6.71 3.70 -2.41
N VAL A 78 -6.29 4.17 -3.56
CA VAL A 78 -4.90 4.23 -3.99
C VAL A 78 -4.53 5.66 -4.36
N ILE A 79 -3.24 5.98 -4.27
CA ILE A 79 -2.63 7.20 -4.83
C ILE A 79 -1.69 6.71 -5.93
N TYR A 80 -1.84 7.24 -7.14
CA TYR A 80 -1.07 6.86 -8.33
C TYR A 80 -0.49 8.12 -8.98
#